data_AF-A0A935C9X4-F1
#
_entry.id   AF-A0A935C9X4-F1
#
_cell.length_a   1.000
_cell.length_b   1.000
_cell.length_c   1.000
_cell.angle_alpha   90.00
_cell.angle_beta   90.00
_cell.angle_gamma   90.00
#
_symmetry.space_group_name_H-M   'P 1'
#
loop_
_entity.id
_entity.type
_entity.pdbx_description
1 polymer ?
#
loop_
_entity_poly.entity_id
_entity_poly.type
_entity_poly.pdbx_seq_one_letter_code
_entity_poly.pdbx_strand_id
1 'polypeptide(L)'
;MDEAEAELNQTLEINSGFVLTFLVFGMLSYYRKEYDKSIEYLQKTIEMSEEKLGMGWLGFVYGISGQQDKAQNILDRLTKIGESRNISPLDKALIYAGLGNNDKSFRMPPAIGFRQGQRPRQIQTPSLA
;
A
#
# COMPACT_ATOMS: atom_id res chain seq x y z
N MET A 1 12.38 -13.77 -30.71
CA MET A 1 11.89 -13.84 -29.31
C MET A 1 11.47 -12.47 -28.81
N ASP A 2 11.76 -11.40 -29.55
CA ASP A 2 11.57 -10.01 -29.10
C ASP A 2 10.15 -9.43 -29.32
N GLU A 3 9.31 -10.03 -30.17
CA GLU A 3 7.94 -9.55 -30.39
C GLU A 3 6.95 -9.97 -29.29
N ALA A 4 7.15 -11.15 -28.69
CA ALA A 4 6.28 -11.64 -27.61
C ALA A 4 6.45 -10.83 -26.32
N GLU A 5 7.69 -10.42 -25.98
CA GLU A 5 7.95 -9.59 -24.80
C GLU A 5 7.44 -8.15 -24.97
N ALA A 6 7.48 -7.59 -26.17
CA ALA A 6 6.96 -6.25 -26.45
C ALA A 6 5.43 -6.19 -26.33
N GLU A 7 4.72 -7.19 -26.85
CA GLU A 7 3.25 -7.27 -26.80
C GLU A 7 2.75 -7.58 -25.37
N LEU A 8 3.48 -8.42 -24.62
CA LEU A 8 3.27 -8.61 -23.18
C LEU A 8 3.47 -7.31 -22.41
N ASN A 9 4.56 -6.57 -22.66
CA ASN A 9 4.83 -5.31 -21.97
C ASN A 9 3.80 -4.22 -22.29
N GLN A 10 3.33 -4.12 -23.54
CA GLN A 10 2.31 -3.13 -23.91
C GLN A 10 0.94 -3.48 -23.31
N THR A 11 0.58 -4.77 -23.28
CA THR A 11 -0.63 -5.25 -22.61
C THR A 11 -0.55 -5.04 -21.09
N LEU A 12 0.64 -5.27 -20.51
CA LEU A 12 0.91 -5.02 -19.10
C LEU A 12 0.87 -3.52 -18.78
N GLU A 13 1.39 -2.63 -19.62
CA GLU A 13 1.34 -1.17 -19.38
C GLU A 13 -0.08 -0.62 -19.44
N ILE A 14 -0.88 -1.03 -20.43
CA ILE A 14 -2.28 -0.60 -20.58
C ILE A 14 -3.13 -1.12 -19.41
N ASN A 15 -2.95 -2.40 -19.04
CA ASN A 15 -3.66 -2.97 -17.89
C ASN A 15 -3.18 -2.38 -16.56
N SER A 16 -1.87 -2.14 -16.39
CA SER A 16 -1.31 -1.57 -15.16
C SER A 16 -1.77 -0.13 -14.94
N GLY A 17 -1.84 0.68 -16.00
CA GLY A 17 -2.42 2.03 -15.92
C GLY A 17 -3.89 2.01 -15.48
N PHE A 18 -4.65 1.01 -15.94
CA PHE A 18 -6.06 0.84 -15.58
C PHE A 18 -6.23 0.34 -14.14
N VAL A 19 -5.42 -0.62 -13.68
CA VAL A 19 -5.38 -1.10 -12.29
C VAL A 19 -5.06 0.04 -11.31
N LEU A 20 -4.02 0.84 -11.63
CA LEU A 20 -3.62 1.99 -10.81
C LEU A 20 -4.71 3.07 -10.78
N THR A 21 -5.46 3.25 -11.87
CA THR A 21 -6.58 4.20 -11.92
C THR A 21 -7.66 3.84 -10.90
N PHE A 22 -8.07 2.57 -10.85
CA PHE A 22 -9.02 2.10 -9.84
C PHE A 22 -8.49 2.24 -8.42
N LEU A 23 -7.20 1.97 -8.22
CA LEU A 23 -6.57 2.13 -6.91
C LEU A 23 -6.64 3.59 -6.43
N VAL A 24 -6.35 4.53 -7.32
CA VAL A 24 -6.45 5.98 -7.04
C VAL A 24 -7.90 6.40 -6.80
N PHE A 25 -8.86 5.91 -7.58
CA PHE A 25 -10.28 6.19 -7.32
C PHE A 25 -10.76 5.62 -5.99
N GLY A 26 -10.26 4.45 -5.60
CA GLY A 26 -10.49 3.86 -4.28
C GLY A 26 -10.00 4.77 -3.16
N MET A 27 -8.76 5.24 -3.24
CA MET A 27 -8.19 6.18 -2.26
C MET A 27 -8.94 7.52 -2.23
N LEU A 28 -9.25 8.10 -3.39
CA LEU A 28 -9.97 9.37 -3.49
C LEU A 28 -11.38 9.27 -2.87
N SER A 29 -12.08 8.17 -3.14
CA SER A 29 -13.39 7.88 -2.55
C SER A 29 -13.30 7.76 -1.02
N TYR A 30 -12.23 7.13 -0.51
CA TYR A 30 -11.94 7.10 0.93
C TYR A 30 -11.78 8.53 1.51
N TYR A 31 -10.98 9.40 0.89
CA TYR A 31 -10.80 10.78 1.36
C TYR A 31 -12.10 11.59 1.35
N ARG A 32 -13.05 11.24 0.47
CA ARG A 32 -14.40 11.81 0.43
C ARG A 32 -15.36 11.18 1.45
N LYS A 33 -14.90 10.21 2.23
CA LYS A 33 -15.71 9.39 3.17
C LYS A 33 -16.79 8.55 2.48
N GLU A 34 -16.63 8.30 1.18
CA GLU A 34 -17.49 7.44 0.39
C GLU A 34 -16.98 5.99 0.47
N TYR A 35 -17.08 5.38 1.66
CA TYR A 35 -16.42 4.10 1.95
C TYR A 35 -16.92 2.95 1.07
N ASP A 36 -18.21 2.91 0.74
CA ASP A 36 -18.76 1.85 -0.12
C ASP A 36 -18.18 1.90 -1.54
N LYS A 37 -18.06 3.11 -2.12
CA LYS A 37 -17.42 3.28 -3.44
C LYS A 37 -15.93 3.00 -3.38
N SER A 38 -15.28 3.39 -2.29
CA SER A 38 -13.87 3.08 -2.06
C SER A 38 -13.64 1.57 -2.09
N ILE A 39 -14.49 0.80 -1.39
CA ILE A 39 -14.46 -0.66 -1.38
C ILE A 39 -14.65 -1.22 -2.79
N GLU A 40 -15.65 -0.74 -3.54
CA GLU A 40 -15.92 -1.22 -4.90
C GLU A 40 -14.71 -1.04 -5.82
N TYR A 41 -14.10 0.15 -5.82
CA TYR A 41 -12.93 0.42 -6.65
C TYR A 41 -11.71 -0.42 -6.23
N LEU A 42 -11.49 -0.59 -4.93
CA LEU A 42 -10.38 -1.39 -4.42
C LEU A 42 -10.57 -2.89 -4.69
N GLN A 43 -11.81 -3.39 -4.69
CA GLN A 43 -12.12 -4.76 -5.12
C GLN A 43 -11.78 -4.96 -6.60
N LYS A 44 -12.19 -4.01 -7.46
CA LYS A 44 -11.82 -4.02 -8.89
C LYS A 44 -10.30 -4.00 -9.09
N THR A 45 -9.56 -3.20 -8.31
CA THR A 45 -8.09 -3.22 -8.35
C THR A 45 -7.52 -4.61 -8.08
N ILE A 46 -8.02 -5.31 -7.06
CA ILE A 46 -7.52 -6.64 -6.68
C ILE A 46 -7.89 -7.70 -7.72
N GLU A 47 -9.09 -7.62 -8.30
CA GLU A 47 -9.54 -8.55 -9.36
C GLU A 47 -8.67 -8.44 -10.61
N MET A 48 -8.21 -7.23 -10.92
CA MET A 48 -7.41 -6.95 -12.11
C MET A 48 -5.89 -7.03 -11.87
N SER A 49 -5.46 -7.13 -10.61
CA SER A 49 -4.04 -7.17 -10.25
C SER A 49 -3.54 -8.58 -10.01
N GLU A 50 -2.57 -9.03 -10.81
CA GLU A 50 -1.87 -10.29 -10.58
C GLU A 50 -1.07 -10.29 -9.27
N GLU A 51 -0.52 -9.12 -8.90
CA GLU A 51 0.23 -8.90 -7.66
C GLU A 51 -0.64 -8.59 -6.45
N LYS A 52 -1.98 -8.61 -6.60
CA LYS A 52 -2.95 -8.34 -5.54
C LYS A 52 -2.79 -6.94 -4.92
N LEU A 53 -2.43 -5.97 -5.75
CA LEU A 53 -2.39 -4.55 -5.38
C LEU A 53 -3.75 -4.10 -4.82
N GLY A 54 -3.71 -3.24 -3.82
CA GLY A 54 -4.92 -2.69 -3.18
C GLY A 54 -5.43 -3.49 -1.98
N MET A 55 -4.87 -4.67 -1.66
CA MET A 55 -5.27 -5.42 -0.46
C MET A 55 -5.07 -4.63 0.84
N GLY A 56 -3.94 -3.94 1.01
CA GLY A 56 -3.70 -3.10 2.19
C GLY A 56 -4.74 -1.99 2.34
N TRP A 57 -5.04 -1.29 1.25
CA TRP A 57 -6.05 -0.23 1.22
C TRP A 57 -7.46 -0.78 1.49
N LEU A 58 -7.82 -1.91 0.90
CA LEU A 58 -9.14 -2.53 1.10
C LEU A 58 -9.33 -2.92 2.57
N GLY A 59 -8.34 -3.58 3.17
CA GLY A 59 -8.43 -3.95 4.58
C GLY A 59 -8.44 -2.73 5.52
N PHE A 60 -7.72 -1.66 5.18
CA PHE A 60 -7.82 -0.39 5.89
C PHE A 60 -9.22 0.23 5.83
N VAL A 61 -9.79 0.33 4.62
CA VAL A 61 -11.14 0.90 4.42
C VAL A 61 -12.21 0.06 5.11
N TYR A 62 -12.07 -1.28 5.12
CA TYR A 62 -12.93 -2.14 5.92
C TYR A 62 -12.83 -1.84 7.42
N GLY A 63 -11.62 -1.66 7.95
CA GLY A 63 -11.42 -1.36 9.37
C GLY A 63 -12.10 -0.06 9.79
N ILE A 64 -11.83 1.03 9.07
CA ILE A 64 -12.40 2.36 9.39
C ILE A 64 -13.92 2.45 9.18
N SER A 65 -14.48 1.64 8.29
CA SER A 65 -15.93 1.60 8.02
C SER A 65 -16.68 0.68 8.99
N GLY A 66 -15.99 0.13 10.00
CA GLY A 66 -16.57 -0.75 11.02
C GLY A 66 -16.68 -2.22 10.61
N GLN A 67 -16.22 -2.58 9.40
CA GLN A 67 -16.22 -3.95 8.89
C GLN A 67 -14.96 -4.71 9.35
N GLN A 68 -14.78 -4.80 10.67
CA GLN A 68 -13.57 -5.34 11.30
C GLN A 68 -13.27 -6.79 10.87
N ASP A 69 -14.28 -7.65 10.77
CA ASP A 69 -14.12 -9.05 10.35
C ASP A 69 -13.54 -9.16 8.93
N LYS A 70 -13.97 -8.28 8.02
CA LYS A 70 -13.48 -8.26 6.64
C LYS A 70 -12.03 -7.78 6.58
N ALA A 71 -11.69 -6.75 7.37
CA ALA A 71 -10.31 -6.28 7.49
C ALA A 71 -9.38 -7.38 8.03
N GLN A 72 -9.82 -8.13 9.05
CA GLN A 72 -9.07 -9.25 9.61
C GLN A 72 -8.89 -10.38 8.58
N ASN A 73 -9.92 -10.69 7.79
CA ASN A 73 -9.82 -11.69 6.73
C ASN A 73 -8.75 -11.33 5.68
N ILE A 74 -8.68 -10.05 5.27
CA ILE A 74 -7.64 -9.58 4.35
C ILE A 74 -6.24 -9.71 4.98
N LEU A 75 -6.10 -9.40 6.27
CA LEU A 75 -4.83 -9.56 6.99
C LEU A 75 -4.38 -11.03 7.06
N ASP A 76 -5.31 -11.95 7.31
CA ASP A 76 -5.03 -13.40 7.32
C ASP A 76 -4.61 -13.89 5.93
N ARG A 77 -5.29 -13.39 4.87
CA ARG A 77 -4.96 -13.68 3.49
C ARG A 77 -3.56 -13.18 3.13
N LEU A 78 -3.20 -11.95 3.50
CA LEU A 78 -1.85 -11.42 3.32
C LEU A 78 -0.81 -12.18 4.14
N THR A 79 -1.16 -12.69 5.32
CA THR A 79 -0.22 -13.49 6.11
C THR A 79 0.11 -14.81 5.42
N LYS A 80 -0.91 -15.53 4.94
CA LYS A 80 -0.74 -16.78 4.17
C LYS A 80 0.02 -16.56 2.86
N ILE A 81 -0.25 -15.47 2.14
CA ILE A 81 0.50 -15.16 0.91
C ILE A 81 1.96 -14.81 1.26
N GLY A 82 2.19 -14.10 2.36
CA GLY A 82 3.51 -13.64 2.82
C GLY A 82 4.47 -14.77 3.17
N GLU A 83 3.93 -15.93 3.54
CA GLU A 83 4.70 -17.17 3.74
C GLU A 83 5.23 -17.76 2.42
N SER A 84 4.66 -17.36 1.28
CA SER A 84 5.00 -17.89 -0.05
C SER A 84 5.65 -16.87 -1.00
N ARG A 85 5.45 -15.57 -0.77
CA ARG A 85 5.97 -14.45 -1.58
C ARG A 85 6.24 -13.23 -0.70
N ASN A 86 7.22 -12.41 -1.06
CA ASN A 86 7.48 -11.14 -0.39
C ASN A 86 6.30 -10.18 -0.59
N ILE A 87 5.41 -10.07 0.39
CA ILE A 87 4.39 -9.02 0.43
C ILE A 87 4.99 -7.78 1.04
N SER A 88 4.60 -6.61 0.50
CA SER A 88 4.94 -5.33 1.07
C SER A 88 4.53 -5.25 2.54
N PRO A 89 5.49 -5.10 3.46
CA PRO A 89 5.20 -4.92 4.88
C PRO A 89 4.24 -3.73 5.15
N LEU A 90 4.19 -2.76 4.23
CA LEU A 90 3.28 -1.60 4.28
C LEU A 90 1.80 -1.99 4.23
N ASP A 91 1.42 -3.04 3.49
CA ASP A 91 0.01 -3.42 3.35
C ASP A 91 -0.57 -3.88 4.69
N LYS A 92 0.20 -4.66 5.46
CA LYS A 92 -0.24 -5.12 6.79
C LYS A 92 -0.32 -3.95 7.77
N ALA A 93 0.64 -3.03 7.73
CA ALA A 93 0.65 -1.83 8.59
C ALA A 93 -0.59 -0.96 8.36
N LEU A 94 -0.99 -0.81 7.09
CA LEU A 94 -2.17 -0.04 6.71
C LEU A 94 -3.45 -0.67 7.27
N ILE A 95 -3.60 -2.00 7.18
CA ILE A 95 -4.77 -2.71 7.75
C ILE A 95 -4.81 -2.58 9.27
N TYR A 96 -3.67 -2.73 9.95
CA TYR A 96 -3.61 -2.52 11.40
C TYR A 96 -4.04 -1.11 11.81
N ALA A 97 -3.65 -0.09 11.04
CA ALA A 97 -4.10 1.29 11.27
C ALA A 97 -5.63 1.41 11.13
N GLY A 98 -6.23 0.75 10.13
CA GLY A 98 -7.68 0.77 9.92
C GLY A 98 -8.45 0.03 11.02
N LEU A 99 -7.87 -1.04 11.57
CA LEU A 99 -8.44 -1.79 12.70
C LEU A 99 -8.33 -1.05 14.05
N GLY A 100 -7.63 0.09 14.11
CA GLY A 100 -7.33 0.78 15.37
C GLY A 100 -6.33 0.03 16.26
N ASN A 101 -5.70 -1.03 15.75
CA ASN A 101 -4.67 -1.81 16.44
C ASN A 101 -3.30 -1.11 16.31
N ASN A 102 -3.22 0.11 16.82
CA ASN A 102 -2.03 0.95 16.75
C ASN A 102 -0.79 0.29 17.39
N ASP A 103 -1.00 -0.57 18.40
CA ASP A 103 0.07 -1.31 19.07
C ASP A 103 0.78 -2.34 18.16
N LYS A 104 0.08 -2.90 17.16
CA LYS A 104 0.65 -3.85 16.20
C LYS A 104 1.25 -3.17 14.97
N SER A 105 0.74 -1.98 14.60
CA SER A 105 1.31 -1.14 13.54
C SER A 105 2.76 -0.73 13.87
N PHE A 106 3.05 -0.47 15.14
CA PHE A 106 4.36 -0.02 15.61
C PHE A 106 5.42 -1.11 15.77
N ARG A 107 5.04 -2.40 15.74
CA ARG A 107 5.97 -3.54 15.92
C ARG A 107 6.61 -4.01 14.60
N MET A 108 6.52 -3.17 13.57
CA MET A 108 7.17 -3.36 12.31
C MET A 108 8.64 -2.95 12.43
N PRO A 109 9.63 -3.84 12.25
CA PRO A 109 11.01 -3.40 12.15
C PRO A 109 11.10 -2.42 10.96
N PRO A 110 11.79 -1.28 11.11
CA PRO A 110 11.85 -0.27 10.07
C PRO A 110 12.36 -0.92 8.79
N ALA A 111 11.50 -0.93 7.76
CA ALA A 111 11.90 -1.34 6.43
C ALA A 111 12.89 -0.29 5.92
N ILE A 112 14.17 -0.61 6.04
CA ILE A 112 15.28 0.03 5.33
C ILE A 112 15.49 1.51 5.70
N GLY A 113 16.25 1.72 6.78
CA GLY A 113 17.33 2.73 6.79
C GLY A 113 16.99 4.19 6.54
N PHE A 114 16.10 4.80 7.33
CA PHE A 114 16.27 6.23 7.63
C PHE A 114 17.33 6.35 8.73
N ARG A 115 18.59 6.58 8.33
CA ARG A 115 19.63 7.08 9.25
C ARG A 115 19.15 8.44 9.78
N GLN A 116 18.54 8.43 10.96
CA GLN A 116 18.41 9.62 11.76
C GLN A 116 19.81 10.13 12.11
N GLY A 117 20.11 11.38 11.72
CA GLY A 117 21.23 12.13 12.29
C GLY A 117 22.46 12.30 11.40
N GLN A 118 22.33 13.06 10.30
CA GLN A 118 23.36 14.05 10.00
C GLN A 118 22.71 15.43 10.00
N ARG A 119 22.94 16.19 11.09
CA ARG A 119 22.67 17.63 11.09
C ARG A 119 23.58 18.27 10.04
N PRO A 120 23.11 19.21 9.22
CA PRO A 120 24.00 19.97 8.34
C PRO A 120 25.04 20.69 9.22
N ARG A 121 26.33 20.49 8.92
CA ARG A 121 27.41 21.24 9.58
C ARG A 121 27.17 22.72 9.31
N GLN A 122 27.02 23.51 10.37
CA GLN A 122 27.07 24.96 10.26
C GLN A 122 28.43 25.34 9.70
N ILE A 123 28.40 26.07 8.58
CA ILE A 123 29.59 26.68 7.99
C ILE A 123 29.97 27.82 8.93
N GLN A 124 31.05 27.62 9.71
CA GLN A 124 31.69 28.72 10.40
C GLN A 124 32.43 29.55 9.35
N THR A 125 31.96 30.77 9.10
CA THR A 125 32.74 31.79 8.41
C THR A 125 33.83 32.31 9.36
N PRO A 126 35.11 32.31 8.97
CA PRO A 126 36.16 32.89 9.81
C PRO A 126 36.01 34.41 9.83
N SER A 127 35.90 34.99 11.03
CA SER A 127 35.99 36.44 11.25
C SER A 127 37.42 36.87 10.99
N LEU A 128 37.60 37.77 10.03
CA LEU A 128 38.85 38.51 9.81
C LEU A 128 39.08 39.46 11.00
N ALA A 129 40.21 39.28 11.67
CA ALA A 129 40.85 40.26 12.53
C ALA A 129 42.37 40.16 12.30
#